data_AF-A0A1N6SE16-F1
#
_entry.id   AF-A0A1N6SE16-F1
#
_cell.length_a   1.000
_cell.length_b   1.000
_cell.length_c   1.000
_cell.angle_alpha   90.00
_cell.angle_beta   90.00
_cell.angle_gamma   90.00
#
_symmetry.space_group_name_H-M   'P 1'
#
loop_
_entity.id
_entity.type
_entity.pdbx_description
1 polymer ?
#
loop_
_entity_poly.entity_id
_entity_poly.type
_entity_poly.pdbx_seq_one_letter_code
_entity_poly.pdbx_strand_id
1 'polypeptide(L)'
;MQDTTILWADDEIDLLKPHILFLNEKGYKVTTVTNGNDAVDTFKQHYFDLVFLDENMPGLTGLETLQQIKNINNDVPIVLITKNEEEYLMEDAIGSKIDDYLIKPVHPKQILLTIKKLTENKRLVTEKTTMAYQMDFRTLGMTLNDNLSHQEWVDVYKKLIYWELELEKLEDAGMHEILTLQKAEANVQFCKFVERNYLNWIKNPEFAPTSSPQLFKKKVFPKLDGNGPLFFILIDNLRYDQFKVINPIISEYFRLEEEDTYYSILPTATQYARNSIFSGLMPLEMEKRYPTMWQNDEDEGGKNLYESEFIADHLKRVLRKECKYSYHKILNIDEGRALNESVSNLMNNELNVVVYNFVDMLSHARTDMQMIRELASDDAAYRSLTLSWFEHSPLFDLLKFLASKQVRVVITTDHGTIRVKNPSKIVGDRNTNTNLRYKQGKNLNYNAKEVFHIRNPHDAMLPKLHLSSSFVFAKEDSYFVYPNNYNHFVNFYNETFQHGGISLEEMIIPVVTYGPK
;
A
#
# COMPACT_ATOMS: atom_id res chain seq x y z
N MET A 1 15.19 23.47 25.86
CA MET A 1 13.88 23.74 25.23
C MET A 1 14.05 25.02 24.44
N GLN A 2 13.68 25.01 23.16
CA GLN A 2 13.64 26.22 22.36
C GLN A 2 12.38 26.98 22.82
N ASP A 3 12.52 28.23 23.24
CA ASP A 3 11.39 29.04 23.71
C ASP A 3 10.51 29.37 22.51
N THR A 4 9.29 28.82 22.43
CA THR A 4 8.34 29.11 21.35
C THR A 4 8.04 30.62 21.30
N THR A 5 8.30 31.26 20.17
CA THR A 5 8.07 32.70 19.95
C THR A 5 6.74 32.95 19.23
N ILE A 6 5.94 33.86 19.77
CA ILE A 6 4.58 34.17 19.30
C ILE A 6 4.52 35.65 18.93
N LEU A 7 4.01 35.96 17.74
CA LEU A 7 3.61 37.32 17.38
C LEU A 7 2.11 37.48 17.64
N TRP A 8 1.71 38.51 18.37
CA TRP A 8 0.29 38.82 18.60
C TRP A 8 -0.01 40.26 18.18
N ALA A 9 -0.81 40.40 17.12
CA ALA A 9 -1.29 41.67 16.61
C ALA A 9 -2.76 41.88 17.03
N ASP A 10 -3.04 42.90 17.82
CA ASP A 10 -4.41 43.27 18.25
C ASP A 10 -4.42 44.77 18.61
N ASP A 11 -5.42 45.53 18.18
CA ASP A 11 -5.47 46.97 18.42
C ASP A 11 -5.82 47.33 19.87
N GLU A 12 -6.42 46.39 20.60
CA GLU A 12 -6.75 46.46 22.02
C GLU A 12 -5.75 45.66 22.88
N ILE A 13 -4.49 45.51 22.45
CA ILE A 13 -3.49 44.64 23.10
C ILE A 13 -3.29 44.88 24.61
N ASP A 14 -3.47 46.12 25.07
CA ASP A 14 -3.37 46.47 26.49
C ASP A 14 -4.40 45.71 27.36
N LEU A 15 -5.57 45.40 26.80
CA LEU A 15 -6.60 44.58 27.46
C LEU A 15 -6.22 43.11 27.57
N LEU A 16 -5.28 42.65 26.73
CA LEU A 16 -4.79 41.26 26.67
C LEU A 16 -3.55 41.02 27.53
N LYS A 17 -3.10 42.04 28.28
CA LYS A 17 -1.97 41.94 29.22
C LYS A 17 -2.04 40.74 30.19
N PRO A 18 -3.21 40.39 30.78
CA PRO A 18 -3.32 39.18 31.61
C PRO A 18 -3.02 37.89 30.84
N HIS A 19 -3.43 37.80 29.57
CA HIS A 19 -3.16 36.64 28.70
C HIS A 19 -1.68 36.55 28.36
N ILE A 20 -1.05 37.68 28.02
CA ILE A 20 0.38 37.75 27.72
C ILE A 20 1.21 37.31 28.93
N LEU A 21 0.88 37.80 30.13
CA LEU A 21 1.53 37.37 31.38
C LEU A 21 1.37 35.87 31.62
N PHE A 22 0.16 35.35 31.45
CA PHE A 22 -0.11 33.92 31.58
C PHE A 22 0.71 33.07 30.60
N LEU A 23 0.84 33.50 29.34
CA LEU A 23 1.66 32.80 28.35
C LEU A 23 3.16 32.86 28.66
N ASN A 24 3.66 34.02 29.11
CA ASN A 24 5.05 34.17 29.55
C ASN A 24 5.36 33.26 30.76
N GLU A 25 4.44 33.14 31.74
CA GLU A 25 4.57 32.19 32.86
C GLU A 25 4.62 30.73 32.41
N LYS A 26 4.00 30.40 31.27
CA LYS A 26 4.04 29.07 30.65
C LYS A 26 5.28 28.83 29.77
N GLY A 27 6.17 29.82 29.66
CA GLY A 27 7.43 29.71 28.92
C GLY A 27 7.36 30.12 27.45
N TYR A 28 6.26 30.71 26.99
CA TYR A 28 6.16 31.29 25.65
C TYR A 28 6.72 32.70 25.63
N LYS A 29 7.36 33.11 24.53
CA LYS A 29 7.82 34.49 24.32
C LYS A 29 6.85 35.22 23.41
N VAL A 30 6.06 36.14 23.95
CA VAL A 30 5.06 36.88 23.18
C VAL A 30 5.59 38.26 22.80
N THR A 31 5.72 38.52 21.50
CA THR A 31 5.96 39.84 20.92
C THR A 31 4.62 40.41 20.46
N THR A 32 4.33 41.64 20.85
CA THR A 32 3.03 42.27 20.60
C THR A 32 3.15 43.48 19.69
N VAL A 33 2.16 43.68 18.83
CA VAL A 33 2.00 44.86 17.97
C VAL A 33 0.53 45.27 17.93
N THR A 34 0.24 46.51 17.52
CA THR A 34 -1.12 47.08 17.61
C THR A 34 -1.83 47.26 16.27
N ASN A 35 -1.18 46.87 15.16
CA ASN A 35 -1.75 46.99 13.82
C ASN A 35 -1.09 46.01 12.85
N GLY A 36 -1.74 45.78 11.71
CA GLY A 36 -1.28 44.81 10.71
C GLY A 36 0.03 45.18 10.01
N ASN A 37 0.33 46.47 9.80
CA ASN A 37 1.59 46.89 9.17
C ASN A 37 2.80 46.54 10.06
N ASP A 38 2.71 46.86 11.36
CA ASP A 38 3.74 46.51 12.33
C ASP A 38 3.89 45.00 12.49
N ALA A 39 2.80 44.24 12.36
CA ALA A 39 2.85 42.78 12.36
C ALA A 39 3.70 42.24 11.21
N VAL A 40 3.45 42.70 9.98
CA VAL A 40 4.21 42.31 8.79
C VAL A 40 5.68 42.71 8.93
N ASP A 41 5.96 43.93 9.36
CA ASP A 41 7.34 44.41 9.46
C ASP A 41 8.12 43.73 10.60
N THR A 42 7.47 43.46 11.73
CA THR A 42 8.06 42.69 12.83
C THR A 42 8.33 41.25 12.40
N PHE A 43 7.41 40.64 11.65
CA PHE A 43 7.55 39.28 11.11
C PHE A 43 8.71 39.15 10.11
N LYS A 44 9.00 40.20 9.32
CA LYS A 44 10.18 40.21 8.43
C LYS A 44 11.51 40.26 9.19
N GLN A 45 11.51 40.83 10.39
CA GLN A 45 12.73 41.07 11.17
C GLN A 45 13.07 39.94 12.14
N HIS A 46 12.07 39.17 12.56
CA HIS A 46 12.21 38.14 13.60
C HIS A 46 11.52 36.85 13.17
N TYR A 47 11.98 35.73 13.74
CA TYR A 47 11.35 34.43 13.54
C TYR A 47 10.26 34.19 14.59
N PHE A 48 9.08 33.74 14.13
CA PHE A 48 7.94 33.39 14.96
C PHE A 48 7.44 31.98 14.63
N ASP A 49 7.12 31.22 15.67
CA ASP A 49 6.55 29.87 15.57
C ASP A 49 5.03 29.88 15.38
N LEU A 50 4.37 30.99 15.72
CA LEU A 50 2.91 31.16 15.67
C LEU A 50 2.56 32.65 15.61
N VAL A 51 1.50 32.98 14.86
CA VAL A 51 0.94 34.35 14.82
C VAL A 51 -0.53 34.34 15.26
N PHE A 52 -0.89 35.22 16.20
CA PHE A 52 -2.26 35.60 16.48
C PHE A 52 -2.56 36.95 15.82
N LEU A 53 -3.62 37.02 15.03
CA LEU A 53 -4.07 38.24 14.38
C LEU A 53 -5.49 38.55 14.80
N ASP A 54 -5.73 39.75 15.32
CA ASP A 54 -7.08 40.28 15.37
C ASP A 54 -7.59 40.55 13.95
N GLU A 55 -8.85 40.25 13.72
CA GLU A 55 -9.50 40.51 12.43
C GLU A 55 -9.62 42.01 12.16
N ASN A 56 -10.01 42.77 13.19
CA ASN A 56 -10.37 44.17 13.08
C ASN A 56 -9.27 45.06 13.67
N MET A 57 -8.28 45.41 12.85
CA MET A 57 -7.19 46.30 13.25
C MET A 57 -7.13 47.57 12.38
N PRO A 58 -6.63 48.70 12.90
CA PRO A 58 -6.34 49.89 12.10
C PRO A 58 -5.29 49.62 11.01
N GLY A 59 -5.51 50.22 9.83
CA GLY A 59 -4.60 50.08 8.70
C GLY A 59 -4.90 48.84 7.87
N LEU A 60 -4.06 47.81 7.99
CA LEU A 60 -4.32 46.51 7.36
C LEU A 60 -5.25 45.68 8.24
N THR A 61 -6.27 45.09 7.62
CA THR A 61 -7.15 44.11 8.28
C THR A 61 -6.37 42.84 8.64
N GLY A 62 -6.91 42.02 9.54
CA GLY A 62 -6.29 40.74 9.92
C GLY A 62 -6.09 39.80 8.73
N LEU A 63 -7.01 39.79 7.76
CA LEU A 63 -6.94 38.97 6.56
C LEU A 63 -5.89 39.46 5.56
N GLU A 64 -5.82 40.77 5.32
CA GLU A 64 -4.78 41.34 4.46
C GLU A 64 -3.39 41.10 5.08
N THR A 65 -3.28 41.23 6.40
CA THR A 65 -2.07 40.94 7.17
C THR A 65 -1.67 39.47 7.04
N LEU A 66 -2.63 38.56 7.19
CA LEU A 66 -2.44 37.12 7.01
C LEU A 66 -1.88 36.81 5.62
N GLN A 67 -2.47 37.39 4.58
CA GLN A 67 -2.04 37.16 3.20
C GLN A 67 -0.58 37.60 2.99
N GLN A 68 -0.20 38.76 3.54
CA GLN A 68 1.18 39.24 3.46
C GLN A 68 2.15 38.35 4.23
N ILE A 69 1.81 37.91 5.44
CA ILE A 69 2.66 37.01 6.23
C ILE A 69 2.82 35.65 5.53
N LYS A 70 1.74 35.06 4.99
CA LYS A 70 1.79 33.79 4.24
C LYS A 70 2.57 33.90 2.93
N ASN A 71 2.66 35.09 2.33
CA ASN A 71 3.53 35.32 1.17
C ASN A 71 5.02 35.37 1.55
N ILE A 72 5.36 35.70 2.80
CA ILE A 72 6.72 35.70 3.32
C ILE A 72 7.11 34.29 3.79
N ASN A 73 6.25 33.66 4.60
CA ASN A 73 6.41 32.29 5.07
C ASN A 73 5.03 31.61 5.05
N ASN A 74 4.85 30.67 4.12
CA ASN A 74 3.61 29.96 3.96
C ASN A 74 3.30 28.98 5.10
N ASP A 75 4.34 28.51 5.80
CA ASP A 75 4.27 27.40 6.74
C ASP A 75 4.08 27.86 8.19
N VAL A 76 4.19 29.17 8.48
CA VAL A 76 3.93 29.68 9.82
C VAL A 76 2.44 29.52 10.15
N PRO A 77 2.07 28.91 11.28
CA PRO A 77 0.68 28.81 11.68
C PRO A 77 0.13 30.20 12.05
N ILE A 78 -1.06 30.55 11.54
CA ILE A 78 -1.73 31.81 11.84
C ILE A 78 -3.14 31.54 12.38
N VAL A 79 -3.44 32.14 13.53
CA VAL A 79 -4.74 32.06 14.19
C VAL A 79 -5.42 33.41 14.14
N LEU A 80 -6.62 33.44 13.54
CA LEU A 80 -7.43 34.65 13.50
C LEU A 80 -8.27 34.76 14.78
N ILE A 81 -8.38 35.96 15.33
CA ILE A 81 -9.22 36.26 16.49
C ILE A 81 -10.34 37.20 16.03
N THR A 82 -11.60 36.76 16.09
CA THR A 82 -12.76 37.46 15.51
C THR A 82 -13.88 37.68 16.54
N LYS A 83 -14.78 38.64 16.27
CA LYS A 83 -16.01 38.88 17.05
C LYS A 83 -17.23 38.13 16.49
N ASN A 84 -17.16 37.56 15.29
CA ASN A 84 -18.33 37.00 14.57
C ASN A 84 -18.02 35.67 13.86
N GLU A 85 -18.86 34.66 14.10
CA GLU A 85 -18.69 33.30 13.55
C GLU A 85 -19.20 33.18 12.10
N GLU A 86 -20.14 34.04 11.68
CA GLU A 86 -20.78 33.98 10.36
C GLU A 86 -19.94 34.60 9.24
N GLU A 87 -19.12 35.62 9.54
CA GLU A 87 -18.21 36.27 8.57
C GLU A 87 -17.12 35.29 8.09
N TYR A 88 -16.61 34.45 8.99
CA TYR A 88 -15.63 33.41 8.67
C TYR A 88 -16.17 32.33 7.71
N LEU A 89 -17.41 31.85 7.91
CA LEU A 89 -18.00 30.79 7.08
C LEU A 89 -18.17 31.18 5.60
N MET A 90 -18.28 32.48 5.29
CA MET A 90 -18.33 32.98 3.92
C MET A 90 -16.95 33.08 3.26
N GLU A 91 -15.90 33.30 4.04
CA GLU A 91 -14.53 33.51 3.53
C GLU A 91 -13.70 32.23 3.46
N ASP A 92 -13.96 31.26 4.34
CA ASP A 92 -13.40 29.90 4.27
C ASP A 92 -13.80 29.19 2.96
N ALA A 93 -14.97 29.52 2.42
CA ALA A 93 -15.45 29.06 1.12
C ALA A 93 -14.65 29.63 -0.07
N ILE A 94 -13.79 30.64 0.15
CA ILE A 94 -13.02 31.36 -0.88
C ILE A 94 -11.53 30.99 -0.85
N GLY A 95 -11.07 30.17 0.12
CA GLY A 95 -9.76 29.51 0.09
C GLY A 95 -8.67 30.15 0.96
N SER A 96 -8.99 30.53 2.20
CA SER A 96 -8.03 31.12 3.15
C SER A 96 -7.06 30.10 3.76
N LYS A 97 -5.77 30.46 3.79
CA LYS A 97 -4.66 29.72 4.44
C LYS A 97 -4.63 29.89 5.97
N ILE A 98 -5.79 29.90 6.64
CA ILE A 98 -5.88 30.06 8.10
C ILE A 98 -5.70 28.69 8.77
N ASP A 99 -4.95 28.63 9.87
CA ASP A 99 -4.67 27.37 10.58
C ASP A 99 -5.65 27.10 11.74
N ASP A 100 -6.20 28.16 12.35
CA ASP A 100 -7.28 28.08 13.35
C ASP A 100 -7.95 29.46 13.53
N TYR A 101 -9.06 29.51 14.27
CA TYR A 101 -9.65 30.78 14.71
C TYR A 101 -10.16 30.74 16.15
N LEU A 102 -10.30 31.91 16.77
CA LEU A 102 -10.82 32.08 18.12
C LEU A 102 -11.86 33.21 18.17
N ILE A 103 -12.98 32.97 18.85
CA ILE A 103 -14.05 33.96 19.00
C ILE A 103 -13.83 34.79 20.28
N LYS A 104 -13.88 36.12 20.17
CA LYS A 104 -13.82 37.06 21.31
C LYS A 104 -15.12 36.97 22.13
N PRO A 105 -15.07 37.01 23.48
CA PRO A 105 -13.87 37.19 24.31
C PRO A 105 -13.06 35.90 24.46
N VAL A 106 -11.75 35.98 24.19
CA VAL A 106 -10.87 34.81 24.26
C VAL A 106 -10.41 34.53 25.70
N HIS A 107 -10.50 33.28 26.14
CA HIS A 107 -9.99 32.87 27.46
C HIS A 107 -8.50 32.45 27.37
N PRO A 108 -7.66 32.76 28.38
CA PRO A 108 -6.23 32.38 28.38
C PRO A 108 -5.98 30.88 28.17
N LYS A 109 -6.86 30.02 28.71
CA LYS A 109 -6.79 28.56 28.50
C LYS A 109 -7.06 28.15 27.06
N GLN A 110 -7.97 28.83 26.37
CA GLN A 110 -8.31 28.52 24.98
C GLN A 110 -7.13 28.85 24.06
N ILE A 111 -6.52 30.02 24.26
CA ILE A 111 -5.29 30.43 23.55
C ILE A 111 -4.16 29.42 23.79
N LEU A 112 -3.95 29.00 25.04
CA LEU A 112 -2.95 27.97 25.35
C LEU A 112 -3.23 26.63 24.63
N LEU A 113 -4.49 26.18 24.58
CA LEU A 113 -4.85 24.95 23.87
C LEU A 113 -4.57 25.08 22.37
N THR A 114 -4.87 26.23 21.76
CA THR A 114 -4.57 26.50 20.35
C THR A 114 -3.06 26.53 20.09
N ILE A 115 -2.28 27.19 20.95
CA ILE A 115 -0.81 27.17 20.85
C ILE A 115 -0.33 25.72 20.86
N LYS A 116 -0.74 24.92 21.85
CA LYS A 116 -0.34 23.50 21.92
C LYS A 116 -0.77 22.69 20.71
N LYS A 117 -1.98 22.93 20.21
CA LYS A 117 -2.51 22.26 19.01
C LYS A 117 -1.64 22.55 17.78
N LEU A 118 -1.07 23.74 17.67
CA LEU A 118 -0.32 24.17 16.48
C LEU A 118 1.20 23.97 16.63
N THR A 119 1.74 24.04 17.85
CA THR A 119 3.19 23.96 18.12
C THR A 119 3.64 22.67 18.81
N GLU A 120 2.77 21.99 19.57
CA GLU A 120 3.12 20.79 20.35
C GLU A 120 2.50 19.48 19.82
N ASN A 121 1.45 19.54 18.98
CA ASN A 121 0.77 18.32 18.50
C ASN A 121 1.70 17.37 17.75
N LYS A 122 2.61 17.88 16.90
CA LYS A 122 3.59 17.03 16.22
C LYS A 122 4.42 16.26 17.24
N ARG A 123 4.92 16.93 18.29
CA ARG A 123 5.74 16.29 19.33
C ARG A 123 4.96 15.27 20.16
N LEU A 124 3.75 15.61 20.61
CA LEU A 124 2.92 14.72 21.42
C LEU A 124 2.42 13.50 20.63
N VAL A 125 2.10 13.67 19.35
CA VAL A 125 1.76 12.56 18.44
C VAL A 125 2.97 11.67 18.26
N THR A 126 4.15 12.22 17.94
CA THR A 126 5.40 11.45 17.83
C THR A 126 5.71 10.69 19.13
N GLU A 127 5.68 11.34 20.29
CA GLU A 127 5.94 10.69 21.59
C GLU A 127 4.95 9.54 21.86
N LYS A 128 3.65 9.74 21.63
CA LYS A 128 2.63 8.70 21.81
C LYS A 128 2.80 7.54 20.84
N THR A 129 3.05 7.82 19.56
CA THR A 129 3.24 6.79 18.53
C THR A 129 4.49 5.98 18.81
N THR A 130 5.60 6.63 19.17
CA THR A 130 6.84 5.94 19.57
C THR A 130 6.62 5.06 20.81
N MET A 131 5.95 5.56 21.85
CA MET A 131 5.63 4.75 23.03
C MET A 131 4.74 3.55 22.70
N ALA A 132 3.71 3.76 21.87
CA ALA A 132 2.79 2.70 21.46
C ALA A 132 3.51 1.62 20.65
N TYR A 133 4.35 2.00 19.69
CA TYR A 133 5.15 1.03 18.95
C TYR A 133 6.16 0.30 19.85
N GLN A 134 6.82 0.97 20.81
CA GLN A 134 7.71 0.27 21.75
C GLN A 134 7.00 -0.80 22.59
N MET A 135 5.73 -0.58 22.94
CA MET A 135 4.92 -1.60 23.61
C MET A 135 4.66 -2.79 22.68
N ASP A 136 4.21 -2.51 21.46
CA ASP A 136 3.90 -3.53 20.47
C ASP A 136 5.14 -4.25 19.94
N PHE A 137 6.30 -3.60 19.89
CA PHE A 137 7.57 -4.20 19.50
C PHE A 137 7.88 -5.42 20.39
N ARG A 138 7.70 -5.27 21.71
CA ARG A 138 7.90 -6.38 22.66
C ARG A 138 6.88 -7.50 22.46
N THR A 139 5.61 -7.13 22.26
CA THR A 139 4.53 -8.09 22.01
C THR A 139 4.80 -8.89 20.74
N LEU A 140 5.08 -8.21 19.63
CA LEU A 140 5.43 -8.82 18.35
C LEU A 140 6.67 -9.72 18.48
N GLY A 141 7.72 -9.27 19.17
CA GLY A 141 8.91 -10.10 19.42
C GLY A 141 8.61 -11.39 20.18
N MET A 142 7.68 -11.37 21.15
CA MET A 142 7.22 -12.60 21.83
C MET A 142 6.39 -13.48 20.88
N THR A 143 5.42 -12.89 20.18
CA THR A 143 4.54 -13.59 19.22
C THR A 143 5.31 -14.28 18.11
N LEU A 144 6.37 -13.65 17.57
CA LEU A 144 7.21 -14.23 16.51
C LEU A 144 7.97 -15.49 16.95
N ASN A 145 8.13 -15.71 18.26
CA ASN A 145 8.77 -16.91 18.80
C ASN A 145 7.77 -18.05 19.11
N ASP A 146 6.47 -17.79 18.99
CA ASP A 146 5.42 -18.79 19.19
C ASP A 146 5.16 -19.61 17.91
N ASN A 147 4.39 -20.70 18.05
CA ASN A 147 3.96 -21.50 16.90
C ASN A 147 2.65 -20.95 16.32
N LEU A 148 2.76 -19.89 15.53
CA LEU A 148 1.62 -19.18 14.94
C LEU A 148 0.89 -20.01 13.87
N SER A 149 -0.43 -19.90 13.87
CA SER A 149 -1.32 -20.32 12.78
C SER A 149 -1.22 -19.36 11.58
N HIS A 150 -1.80 -19.76 10.44
CA HIS A 150 -1.83 -18.89 9.26
C HIS A 150 -2.61 -17.59 9.51
N GLN A 151 -3.66 -17.63 10.33
CA GLN A 151 -4.43 -16.42 10.64
C GLN A 151 -3.62 -15.46 11.54
N GLU A 152 -2.91 -15.99 12.53
CA GLU A 152 -2.04 -15.16 13.39
C GLU A 152 -0.88 -14.54 12.60
N TRP A 153 -0.36 -15.22 11.57
CA TRP A 153 0.61 -14.63 10.63
C TRP A 153 0.03 -13.46 9.83
N VAL A 154 -1.23 -13.55 9.41
CA VAL A 154 -1.93 -12.41 8.79
C VAL A 154 -1.99 -11.25 9.77
N ASP A 155 -2.35 -11.49 11.03
CA ASP A 155 -2.46 -10.43 12.04
C ASP A 155 -1.11 -9.77 12.32
N VAL A 156 -0.03 -10.57 12.44
CA VAL A 156 1.35 -10.08 12.54
C VAL A 156 1.70 -9.20 11.34
N TYR A 157 1.43 -9.67 10.12
CA TYR A 157 1.75 -8.91 8.91
C TYR A 157 0.97 -7.59 8.85
N LYS A 158 -0.34 -7.62 9.10
CA LYS A 158 -1.19 -6.41 9.15
C LYS A 158 -0.66 -5.42 10.20
N LYS A 159 -0.18 -5.91 11.34
CA LYS A 159 0.37 -5.07 12.42
C LYS A 159 1.72 -4.44 12.05
N LEU A 160 2.60 -5.19 11.39
CA LEU A 160 3.86 -4.66 10.87
C LEU A 160 3.61 -3.56 9.82
N ILE A 161 2.68 -3.78 8.89
CA ILE A 161 2.31 -2.77 7.90
C ILE A 161 1.66 -1.54 8.54
N TYR A 162 0.80 -1.72 9.54
CA TYR A 162 0.26 -0.60 10.30
C TYR A 162 1.38 0.26 10.89
N TRP A 163 2.36 -0.35 11.53
CA TRP A 163 3.48 0.40 12.13
C TRP A 163 4.42 1.00 11.09
N GLU A 164 4.62 0.35 9.95
CA GLU A 164 5.36 0.94 8.83
C GLU A 164 4.75 2.25 8.38
N LEU A 165 3.44 2.27 8.15
CA LEU A 165 2.73 3.48 7.69
C LEU A 165 2.63 4.56 8.78
N GLU A 166 2.51 4.19 10.05
CA GLU A 166 2.45 5.16 11.15
C GLU A 166 3.83 5.77 11.47
N LEU A 167 4.89 4.96 11.44
CA LEU A 167 6.24 5.45 11.66
C LEU A 167 6.77 6.24 10.46
N GLU A 168 6.33 5.96 9.22
CA GLU A 168 6.74 6.73 8.02
C GLU A 168 6.41 8.22 8.14
N LYS A 169 5.31 8.54 8.84
CA LYS A 169 4.91 9.92 9.14
C LYS A 169 5.85 10.60 10.14
N LEU A 170 6.70 9.84 10.82
CA LEU A 170 7.67 10.32 11.79
C LEU A 170 9.05 10.36 11.13
N GLU A 171 9.72 11.50 11.19
CA GLU A 171 11.11 11.66 10.72
C GLU A 171 12.13 11.07 11.73
N ASP A 172 11.80 9.96 12.39
CA ASP A 172 12.67 9.28 13.36
C ASP A 172 13.35 8.06 12.72
N ALA A 173 14.57 8.27 12.21
CA ALA A 173 15.36 7.24 11.53
C ALA A 173 15.67 6.02 12.42
N GLY A 174 15.76 6.17 13.75
CA GLY A 174 16.06 5.06 14.65
C GLY A 174 14.90 4.08 14.77
N MET A 175 13.67 4.59 14.81
CA MET A 175 12.47 3.74 14.88
C MET A 175 12.24 2.96 13.58
N HIS A 176 12.57 3.58 12.44
CA HIS A 176 12.55 2.93 11.12
C HIS A 176 13.50 1.74 11.03
N GLU A 177 14.72 1.87 11.54
CA GLU A 177 15.69 0.78 11.57
C GLU A 177 15.21 -0.39 12.45
N ILE A 178 14.66 -0.09 13.63
CA ILE A 178 14.11 -1.11 14.54
C ILE A 178 12.97 -1.89 13.87
N LEU A 179 12.04 -1.20 13.19
CA LEU A 179 10.98 -1.86 12.44
C LEU A 179 11.52 -2.70 11.28
N THR A 180 12.51 -2.20 10.56
CA THR A 180 13.16 -2.94 9.47
C THR A 180 13.75 -4.26 9.96
N LEU A 181 14.44 -4.25 11.10
CA LEU A 181 14.97 -5.46 11.72
C LEU A 181 13.85 -6.42 12.17
N GLN A 182 12.76 -5.88 12.73
CA GLN A 182 11.62 -6.69 13.14
C GLN A 182 10.89 -7.35 11.95
N LYS A 183 10.72 -6.62 10.82
CA LYS A 183 10.18 -7.19 9.57
C LYS A 183 11.09 -8.30 9.02
N ALA A 184 12.41 -8.12 9.09
CA ALA A 184 13.36 -9.14 8.67
C ALA A 184 13.25 -10.41 9.54
N GLU A 185 13.19 -10.26 10.87
CA GLU A 185 12.97 -11.39 11.80
C GLU A 185 11.63 -12.10 11.52
N ALA A 186 10.56 -11.34 11.30
CA ALA A 186 9.25 -11.89 10.96
C ALA A 186 9.32 -12.71 9.67
N ASN A 187 10.01 -12.22 8.64
CA ASN A 187 10.20 -12.95 7.38
C ASN A 187 11.01 -14.25 7.57
N VAL A 188 12.05 -14.26 8.40
CA VAL A 188 12.81 -15.48 8.74
C VAL A 188 11.88 -16.54 9.35
N GLN A 189 11.06 -16.15 10.33
CA GLN A 189 10.15 -17.07 11.02
C GLN A 189 8.99 -17.50 10.12
N PHE A 190 8.46 -16.59 9.31
CA PHE A 190 7.42 -16.87 8.33
C PHE A 190 7.91 -17.87 7.27
N CYS A 191 9.14 -17.72 6.77
CA CYS A 191 9.71 -18.68 5.83
C CYS A 191 9.77 -20.09 6.43
N LYS A 192 10.23 -20.23 7.68
CA LYS A 192 10.20 -21.53 8.40
C LYS A 192 8.78 -22.06 8.58
N PHE A 193 7.81 -21.19 8.80
CA PHE A 193 6.40 -21.57 8.90
C PHE A 193 5.90 -22.12 7.56
N VAL A 194 6.16 -21.46 6.44
CA VAL A 194 5.79 -21.93 5.10
C VAL A 194 6.50 -23.24 4.77
N GLU A 195 7.81 -23.37 4.98
CA GLU A 195 8.58 -24.59 4.73
C GLU A 195 7.99 -25.82 5.45
N ARG A 196 7.57 -25.64 6.71
CA ARG A 196 6.99 -26.71 7.55
C ARG A 196 5.58 -27.11 7.11
N ASN A 197 4.80 -26.19 6.56
CA ASN A 197 3.36 -26.38 6.38
C ASN A 197 2.91 -26.49 4.91
N TYR A 198 3.64 -25.90 3.96
CA TYR A 198 3.15 -25.71 2.59
C TYR A 198 2.75 -27.01 1.89
N LEU A 199 3.61 -28.05 1.93
CA LEU A 199 3.28 -29.33 1.31
C LEU A 199 2.10 -30.03 2.00
N ASN A 200 1.89 -29.79 3.31
CA ASN A 200 0.73 -30.30 4.02
C ASN A 200 -0.55 -29.55 3.61
N TRP A 201 -0.48 -28.23 3.41
CA TRP A 201 -1.60 -27.43 2.90
C TRP A 201 -2.05 -27.87 1.51
N ILE A 202 -1.11 -28.19 0.61
CA ILE A 202 -1.44 -28.68 -0.73
C ILE A 202 -2.16 -30.03 -0.66
N LYS A 203 -1.77 -30.91 0.29
CA LYS A 203 -2.41 -32.23 0.47
C LYS A 203 -3.75 -32.16 1.20
N ASN A 204 -3.91 -31.21 2.12
CA ASN A 204 -5.06 -31.07 3.01
C ASN A 204 -5.62 -29.64 2.94
N PRO A 205 -6.20 -29.24 1.79
CA PRO A 205 -6.61 -27.85 1.51
C PRO A 205 -7.76 -27.33 2.38
N GLU A 206 -8.43 -28.19 3.14
CA GLU A 206 -9.48 -27.86 4.11
C GLU A 206 -8.95 -27.25 5.41
N PHE A 207 -7.71 -27.57 5.80
CA PHE A 207 -7.02 -27.00 6.97
C PHE A 207 -5.98 -25.93 6.60
N ALA A 208 -5.85 -25.66 5.29
CA ALA A 208 -4.95 -24.66 4.74
C ALA A 208 -5.58 -23.25 4.77
N PRO A 209 -4.76 -22.18 4.74
CA PRO A 209 -5.27 -20.86 4.40
C PRO A 209 -5.95 -20.89 3.02
N THR A 210 -6.88 -19.97 2.79
CA THR A 210 -7.41 -19.75 1.44
C THR A 210 -6.26 -19.45 0.49
N SER A 211 -6.15 -20.20 -0.61
CA SER A 211 -5.09 -20.04 -1.60
C SER A 211 -5.60 -19.54 -2.94
N SER A 212 -4.69 -19.15 -3.85
CA SER A 212 -5.00 -18.72 -5.23
C SER A 212 -6.13 -19.52 -5.93
N PRO A 213 -6.08 -20.85 -6.06
CA PRO A 213 -7.13 -21.62 -6.72
C PRO A 213 -8.48 -21.65 -5.98
N GLN A 214 -8.50 -21.28 -4.69
CA GLN A 214 -9.71 -21.27 -3.89
C GLN A 214 -10.40 -19.89 -3.86
N LEU A 215 -9.71 -18.84 -4.31
CA LEU A 215 -10.16 -17.44 -4.20
C LEU A 215 -11.57 -17.24 -4.74
N PHE A 216 -11.82 -17.62 -6.00
CA PHE A 216 -13.13 -17.46 -6.61
C PHE A 216 -14.21 -18.24 -5.86
N LYS A 217 -13.96 -19.52 -5.56
CA LYS A 217 -14.92 -20.39 -4.89
C LYS A 217 -15.29 -19.90 -3.48
N LYS A 218 -14.30 -19.44 -2.70
CA LYS A 218 -14.48 -19.06 -1.30
C LYS A 218 -14.89 -17.60 -1.11
N LYS A 219 -14.43 -16.69 -1.99
CA LYS A 219 -14.55 -15.23 -1.78
C LYS A 219 -15.31 -14.49 -2.87
N VAL A 220 -15.38 -14.99 -4.11
CA VAL A 220 -16.01 -14.24 -5.22
C VAL A 220 -17.38 -14.80 -5.59
N PHE A 221 -17.49 -16.09 -5.90
CA PHE A 221 -18.76 -16.72 -6.29
C PHE A 221 -19.88 -16.59 -5.25
N PRO A 222 -19.62 -16.65 -3.92
CA PRO A 222 -20.67 -16.39 -2.94
C PRO A 222 -21.30 -14.99 -3.02
N LYS A 223 -20.63 -14.04 -3.69
CA LYS A 223 -21.10 -12.67 -3.87
C LYS A 223 -21.89 -12.46 -5.17
N LEU A 224 -22.05 -13.50 -6.00
CA LEU A 224 -22.97 -13.53 -7.15
C LEU A 224 -24.39 -13.82 -6.66
N ASP A 225 -24.99 -12.85 -5.98
CA ASP A 225 -26.28 -12.95 -5.29
C ASP A 225 -27.49 -12.55 -6.16
N GLY A 226 -27.24 -12.08 -7.39
CA GLY A 226 -28.27 -11.61 -8.32
C GLY A 226 -28.68 -10.15 -8.12
N ASN A 227 -28.07 -9.43 -7.17
CA ASN A 227 -28.35 -8.01 -6.90
C ASN A 227 -27.54 -7.06 -7.79
N GLY A 228 -27.46 -7.37 -9.09
CA GLY A 228 -26.69 -6.61 -10.08
C GLY A 228 -25.34 -7.22 -10.45
N PRO A 229 -24.56 -6.55 -11.32
CA PRO A 229 -23.27 -7.03 -11.77
C PRO A 229 -22.25 -7.02 -10.61
N LEU A 230 -21.37 -8.02 -10.57
CA LEU A 230 -20.17 -8.02 -9.73
C LEU A 230 -18.94 -7.71 -10.58
N PHE A 231 -18.14 -6.73 -10.16
CA PHE A 231 -16.84 -6.47 -10.77
C PHE A 231 -15.73 -7.08 -9.92
N PHE A 232 -14.99 -8.03 -10.49
CA PHE A 232 -13.76 -8.55 -9.92
C PHE A 232 -12.57 -7.90 -10.61
N ILE A 233 -11.77 -7.16 -9.85
CA ILE A 233 -10.62 -6.41 -10.32
C ILE A 233 -9.35 -7.01 -9.71
N LEU A 234 -8.46 -7.51 -10.55
CA LEU A 234 -7.13 -7.98 -10.15
C LEU A 234 -6.10 -6.93 -10.58
N ILE A 235 -5.41 -6.34 -9.62
CA ILE A 235 -4.28 -5.43 -9.84
C ILE A 235 -3.01 -6.24 -9.62
N ASP A 236 -2.24 -6.45 -10.67
CA ASP A 236 -1.00 -7.21 -10.64
C ASP A 236 -0.03 -6.68 -9.57
N ASN A 237 0.56 -7.57 -8.79
CA ASN A 237 1.60 -7.23 -7.82
C ASN A 237 1.19 -6.16 -6.78
N LEU A 238 -0.08 -6.10 -6.37
CA LEU A 238 -0.56 -5.18 -5.34
C LEU A 238 -0.36 -5.78 -3.92
N ARG A 239 0.68 -5.33 -3.23
CA ARG A 239 0.93 -5.67 -1.82
C ARG A 239 -0.11 -5.06 -0.89
N TYR A 240 -0.19 -5.61 0.32
CA TYR A 240 -1.12 -5.15 1.34
C TYR A 240 -0.86 -3.70 1.80
N ASP A 241 0.39 -3.27 1.87
CA ASP A 241 0.76 -1.89 2.22
C ASP A 241 0.41 -0.89 1.12
N GLN A 242 0.57 -1.28 -0.15
CA GLN A 242 0.08 -0.51 -1.30
C GLN A 242 -1.45 -0.40 -1.28
N PHE A 243 -2.16 -1.51 -0.99
CA PHE A 243 -3.60 -1.48 -0.79
C PHE A 243 -4.02 -0.47 0.30
N LYS A 244 -3.30 -0.43 1.42
CA LYS A 244 -3.61 0.48 2.53
C LYS A 244 -3.51 1.96 2.17
N VAL A 245 -2.62 2.34 1.24
CA VAL A 245 -2.51 3.73 0.79
C VAL A 245 -3.56 4.11 -0.26
N ILE A 246 -4.03 3.16 -1.09
CA ILE A 246 -5.09 3.44 -2.08
C ILE A 246 -6.51 3.31 -1.49
N ASN A 247 -6.69 2.51 -0.44
CA ASN A 247 -8.01 2.25 0.15
C ASN A 247 -8.77 3.50 0.61
N PRO A 248 -8.14 4.53 1.23
CA PRO A 248 -8.83 5.77 1.58
C PRO A 248 -9.52 6.44 0.39
N ILE A 249 -8.86 6.48 -0.77
CA ILE A 249 -9.39 7.05 -2.01
C ILE A 249 -10.61 6.26 -2.51
N ILE A 250 -10.51 4.92 -2.53
CA ILE A 250 -11.63 4.06 -2.93
C ILE A 250 -12.80 4.23 -1.95
N SER A 251 -12.49 4.35 -0.66
CA SER A 251 -13.46 4.51 0.42
C SER A 251 -14.15 5.87 0.41
N GLU A 252 -13.77 6.83 -0.42
CA GLU A 252 -14.56 8.03 -0.68
C GLU A 252 -15.83 7.71 -1.48
N TYR A 253 -15.75 6.71 -2.38
CA TYR A 253 -16.83 6.35 -3.31
C TYR A 253 -17.60 5.08 -2.90
N PHE A 254 -16.93 4.17 -2.19
CA PHE A 254 -17.50 2.88 -1.78
C PHE A 254 -17.51 2.68 -0.28
N ARG A 255 -18.39 1.81 0.21
CA ARG A 255 -18.33 1.29 1.57
C ARG A 255 -17.50 0.01 1.57
N LEU A 256 -16.45 -0.04 2.39
CA LEU A 256 -15.70 -1.27 2.63
C LEU A 256 -16.58 -2.28 3.40
N GLU A 257 -16.96 -3.38 2.76
CA GLU A 257 -17.79 -4.44 3.36
C GLU A 257 -16.93 -5.51 4.04
N GLU A 258 -15.83 -5.90 3.41
CA GLU A 258 -14.93 -6.95 3.88
C GLU A 258 -13.48 -6.60 3.50
N GLU A 259 -12.57 -6.65 4.47
CA GLU A 259 -11.12 -6.57 4.25
C GLU A 259 -10.46 -7.85 4.72
N ASP A 260 -10.14 -8.74 3.78
CA ASP A 260 -9.50 -10.01 4.09
C ASP A 260 -8.20 -10.19 3.32
N THR A 261 -7.49 -11.28 3.60
CA THR A 261 -6.30 -11.72 2.87
C THR A 261 -6.42 -13.17 2.45
N TYR A 262 -5.53 -13.58 1.56
CA TYR A 262 -5.34 -14.97 1.23
C TYR A 262 -3.87 -15.23 0.87
N TYR A 263 -3.50 -16.49 0.72
CA TYR A 263 -2.13 -16.90 0.45
C TYR A 263 -1.93 -17.17 -1.04
N SER A 264 -1.02 -16.45 -1.67
CA SER A 264 -0.55 -16.79 -3.01
C SER A 264 0.16 -18.15 -2.98
N ILE A 265 -0.05 -18.97 -4.01
CA ILE A 265 0.65 -20.24 -4.16
C ILE A 265 2.12 -20.01 -4.56
N LEU A 266 2.97 -21.01 -4.34
CA LEU A 266 4.33 -21.05 -4.87
C LEU A 266 4.34 -21.69 -6.27
N PRO A 267 5.11 -21.14 -7.23
CA PRO A 267 5.79 -19.83 -7.17
C PRO A 267 4.81 -18.65 -7.06
N THR A 268 5.16 -17.63 -6.27
CA THR A 268 4.45 -16.34 -6.15
C THR A 268 4.68 -15.49 -7.40
N ALA A 269 4.28 -16.03 -8.55
CA ALA A 269 4.51 -15.44 -9.86
C ALA A 269 3.26 -15.56 -10.72
N THR A 270 3.04 -14.56 -11.56
CA THR A 270 1.85 -14.37 -12.39
C THR A 270 1.39 -15.66 -13.07
N GLN A 271 2.30 -16.34 -13.79
CA GLN A 271 2.02 -17.59 -14.52
C GLN A 271 1.37 -18.66 -13.66
N TYR A 272 1.77 -18.77 -12.40
CA TYR A 272 1.29 -19.81 -11.50
C TYR A 272 0.08 -19.30 -10.74
N ALA A 273 0.24 -18.21 -9.99
CA ALA A 273 -0.80 -17.72 -9.10
C ALA A 273 -2.04 -17.19 -9.84
N ARG A 274 -1.86 -16.38 -10.89
CA ARG A 274 -2.98 -15.77 -11.64
C ARG A 274 -3.77 -16.80 -12.42
N ASN A 275 -3.08 -17.68 -13.14
CA ASN A 275 -3.74 -18.76 -13.88
C ASN A 275 -4.47 -19.73 -12.92
N SER A 276 -3.91 -19.99 -11.74
CA SER A 276 -4.60 -20.75 -10.69
C SER A 276 -5.84 -20.03 -10.15
N ILE A 277 -5.80 -18.70 -9.98
CA ILE A 277 -6.98 -17.89 -9.58
C ILE A 277 -8.13 -18.10 -10.58
N PHE A 278 -7.87 -17.88 -11.86
CA PHE A 278 -8.93 -17.93 -12.88
C PHE A 278 -9.40 -19.35 -13.18
N SER A 279 -8.50 -20.32 -13.20
CA SER A 279 -8.87 -21.72 -13.41
C SER A 279 -9.47 -22.38 -12.17
N GLY A 280 -9.18 -21.88 -10.97
CA GLY A 280 -9.53 -22.55 -9.72
C GLY A 280 -8.82 -23.90 -9.52
N LEU A 281 -7.67 -24.10 -10.15
CA LEU A 281 -6.90 -25.35 -10.16
C LEU A 281 -5.43 -25.09 -9.84
N MET A 282 -4.76 -26.07 -9.25
CA MET A 282 -3.31 -26.02 -9.09
C MET A 282 -2.59 -26.21 -10.45
N PRO A 283 -1.36 -25.70 -10.62
CA PRO A 283 -0.63 -25.74 -11.89
C PRO A 283 -0.52 -27.13 -12.54
N LEU A 284 -0.28 -28.19 -11.76
CA LEU A 284 -0.24 -29.57 -12.28
C LEU A 284 -1.60 -30.06 -12.81
N GLU A 285 -2.70 -29.59 -12.22
CA GLU A 285 -4.05 -29.93 -12.69
C GLU A 285 -4.38 -29.14 -13.96
N MET A 286 -3.91 -27.89 -14.05
CA MET A 286 -4.02 -27.08 -15.26
C MET A 286 -3.27 -27.70 -16.43
N GLU A 287 -2.02 -28.15 -16.23
CA GLU A 287 -1.23 -28.84 -17.27
C GLU A 287 -1.98 -30.05 -17.83
N LYS A 288 -2.62 -30.85 -16.95
CA LYS A 288 -3.39 -32.03 -17.36
C LYS A 288 -4.69 -31.68 -18.07
N ARG A 289 -5.38 -30.63 -17.61
CA ARG A 289 -6.72 -30.26 -18.12
C ARG A 289 -6.64 -29.43 -19.40
N TYR A 290 -5.61 -28.60 -19.53
CA TYR A 290 -5.43 -27.65 -20.63
C TYR A 290 -4.03 -27.77 -21.24
N PRO A 291 -3.65 -28.94 -21.78
CA PRO A 291 -2.28 -29.17 -22.25
C PRO A 291 -1.85 -28.26 -23.41
N THR A 292 -2.79 -27.65 -24.13
CA THR A 292 -2.51 -26.68 -25.22
C THR A 292 -2.53 -25.23 -24.78
N MET A 293 -3.00 -24.94 -23.56
CA MET A 293 -3.14 -23.56 -23.03
C MET A 293 -2.14 -23.31 -21.90
N TRP A 294 -1.80 -24.33 -21.12
CA TRP A 294 -0.72 -24.25 -20.16
C TRP A 294 0.62 -24.16 -20.91
N GLN A 295 1.46 -23.23 -20.49
CA GLN A 295 2.83 -23.08 -20.94
C GLN A 295 3.73 -23.25 -19.71
N ASN A 296 4.79 -24.03 -19.83
CA ASN A 296 5.81 -24.19 -18.80
C ASN A 296 6.89 -23.12 -18.93
N ASP A 297 7.85 -23.10 -17.99
CA ASP A 297 8.85 -22.03 -17.92
C ASP A 297 9.82 -21.97 -19.12
N GLU A 298 10.11 -23.13 -19.73
CA GLU A 298 10.97 -23.29 -20.92
C GLU A 298 10.26 -22.97 -22.24
N ASP A 299 8.93 -22.90 -22.24
CA ASP A 299 8.15 -22.72 -23.46
C ASP A 299 8.25 -21.26 -23.98
N GLU A 300 8.32 -21.11 -25.31
CA GLU A 300 8.34 -19.81 -25.96
C GLU A 300 6.94 -19.20 -26.01
N GLY A 301 6.82 -17.91 -25.67
CA GLY A 301 5.57 -17.14 -25.80
C GLY A 301 5.00 -16.64 -24.48
N GLY A 302 3.77 -16.13 -24.54
CA GLY A 302 3.07 -15.58 -23.38
C GLY A 302 2.53 -16.67 -22.47
N LYS A 303 2.85 -16.59 -21.18
CA LYS A 303 2.43 -17.56 -20.15
C LYS A 303 1.04 -17.26 -19.54
N ASN A 304 0.50 -16.09 -19.86
CA ASN A 304 -0.75 -15.55 -19.34
C ASN A 304 -1.60 -15.09 -20.53
N LEU A 305 -2.03 -16.01 -21.39
CA LEU A 305 -2.80 -15.69 -22.60
C LEU A 305 -4.23 -16.22 -22.57
N TYR A 306 -4.53 -17.18 -21.68
CA TYR A 306 -5.79 -17.95 -21.70
C TYR A 306 -6.63 -17.79 -20.42
N GLU A 307 -6.44 -16.69 -19.67
CA GLU A 307 -7.20 -16.47 -18.44
C GLU A 307 -8.71 -16.36 -18.66
N SER A 308 -9.13 -15.83 -19.81
CA SER A 308 -10.55 -15.75 -20.21
C SER A 308 -11.18 -17.14 -20.35
N GLU A 309 -10.45 -18.07 -20.96
CA GLU A 309 -10.84 -19.47 -21.16
C GLU A 309 -10.83 -20.22 -19.83
N PHE A 310 -9.85 -19.95 -18.96
CA PHE A 310 -9.76 -20.54 -17.63
C PHE A 310 -10.96 -20.15 -16.76
N ILE A 311 -11.33 -18.86 -16.71
CA ILE A 311 -12.50 -18.43 -15.95
C ILE A 311 -13.80 -18.97 -16.56
N ALA A 312 -13.88 -19.09 -17.89
CA ALA A 312 -15.03 -19.70 -18.57
C ALA A 312 -15.29 -21.14 -18.10
N ASP A 313 -14.26 -21.99 -18.11
CA ASP A 313 -14.35 -23.39 -17.66
C ASP A 313 -14.60 -23.46 -16.15
N HIS A 314 -13.98 -22.57 -15.37
CA HIS A 314 -14.15 -22.51 -13.92
C HIS A 314 -15.60 -22.20 -13.52
N LEU A 315 -16.22 -21.19 -14.14
CA LEU A 315 -17.64 -20.85 -13.94
C LEU A 315 -18.54 -22.05 -14.24
N LYS A 316 -18.33 -22.72 -15.38
CA LYS A 316 -19.10 -23.91 -15.79
C LYS A 316 -18.99 -25.04 -14.77
N ARG A 317 -17.77 -25.33 -14.28
CA ARG A 317 -17.53 -26.41 -13.31
C ARG A 317 -18.17 -26.16 -11.95
N VAL A 318 -18.12 -24.92 -11.47
CA VAL A 318 -18.46 -24.60 -10.07
C VAL A 318 -19.90 -24.13 -9.92
N LEU A 319 -20.37 -23.20 -10.76
CA LEU A 319 -21.71 -22.62 -10.60
C LEU A 319 -22.83 -23.56 -11.08
N ARG A 320 -22.55 -24.47 -12.02
CA ARG A 320 -23.53 -25.41 -12.60
C ARG A 320 -24.80 -24.73 -13.15
N LYS A 321 -24.73 -23.43 -13.44
CA LYS A 321 -25.73 -22.61 -14.13
C LYS A 321 -25.02 -21.73 -15.16
N GLU A 322 -25.77 -21.24 -16.15
CA GLU A 322 -25.24 -20.18 -17.01
C GLU A 322 -24.95 -18.93 -16.16
N CYS A 323 -23.78 -18.34 -16.39
CA CYS A 323 -23.35 -17.09 -15.78
C CYS A 323 -22.90 -16.20 -16.92
N LYS A 324 -23.60 -15.09 -17.15
CA LYS A 324 -23.18 -14.15 -18.19
C LYS A 324 -22.01 -13.34 -17.66
N TYR A 325 -20.86 -13.42 -18.33
CA TYR A 325 -19.64 -12.79 -17.85
C TYR A 325 -18.82 -12.12 -18.96
N SER A 326 -17.87 -11.27 -18.56
CA SER A 326 -16.80 -10.77 -19.44
C SER A 326 -15.42 -10.87 -18.77
N TYR A 327 -14.38 -10.81 -19.58
CA TYR A 327 -12.98 -10.76 -19.16
C TYR A 327 -12.24 -9.68 -19.95
N HIS A 328 -11.52 -8.81 -19.25
CA HIS A 328 -10.75 -7.72 -19.83
C HIS A 328 -9.36 -7.68 -19.19
N LYS A 329 -8.29 -7.77 -20.00
CA LYS A 329 -6.92 -7.55 -19.55
C LYS A 329 -6.43 -6.21 -20.09
N ILE A 330 -5.90 -5.39 -19.20
CA ILE A 330 -5.44 -4.03 -19.45
C ILE A 330 -3.93 -3.98 -19.24
N LEU A 331 -3.20 -3.80 -20.33
CA LEU A 331 -1.74 -3.73 -20.38
C LEU A 331 -1.21 -2.30 -20.43
N ASN A 332 -2.02 -1.36 -20.92
CA ASN A 332 -1.65 0.03 -21.09
C ASN A 332 -2.84 0.97 -20.83
N ILE A 333 -2.54 2.28 -20.79
CA ILE A 333 -3.52 3.32 -20.47
C ILE A 333 -4.65 3.42 -21.50
N ASP A 334 -4.35 3.18 -22.78
CA ASP A 334 -5.32 3.32 -23.87
C ASP A 334 -6.36 2.19 -23.85
N GLU A 335 -5.93 0.96 -23.58
CA GLU A 335 -6.83 -0.17 -23.32
C GLU A 335 -7.75 0.11 -22.13
N GLY A 336 -7.21 0.72 -21.06
CA GLY A 336 -7.99 1.12 -19.89
C GLY A 336 -9.06 2.16 -20.22
N ARG A 337 -8.73 3.16 -21.04
CA ARG A 337 -9.69 4.17 -21.52
C ARG A 337 -10.77 3.56 -22.42
N ALA A 338 -10.38 2.67 -23.34
CA ALA A 338 -11.32 1.98 -24.22
C ALA A 338 -12.33 1.11 -23.42
N LEU A 339 -11.88 0.47 -22.33
CA LEU A 339 -12.79 -0.23 -21.41
C LEU A 339 -13.79 0.74 -20.78
N ASN A 340 -13.33 1.90 -20.31
CA ASN A 340 -14.21 2.90 -19.68
C ASN A 340 -15.26 3.45 -20.63
N GLU A 341 -14.94 3.63 -21.92
CA GLU A 341 -15.93 4.06 -22.93
C GLU A 341 -17.04 3.02 -23.15
N SER A 342 -16.73 1.74 -22.97
CA SER A 342 -17.64 0.61 -23.23
C SER A 342 -18.25 -0.02 -21.98
N VAL A 343 -17.90 0.47 -20.78
CA VAL A 343 -18.29 -0.12 -19.48
C VAL A 343 -19.81 -0.24 -19.29
N SER A 344 -20.60 0.67 -19.88
CA SER A 344 -22.06 0.60 -19.81
C SER A 344 -22.63 -0.69 -20.40
N ASN A 345 -21.96 -1.27 -21.41
CA ASN A 345 -22.36 -2.54 -22.02
C ASN A 345 -22.14 -3.75 -21.09
N LEU A 346 -21.25 -3.60 -20.11
CA LEU A 346 -20.87 -4.65 -19.16
C LEU A 346 -21.84 -4.78 -17.98
N MET A 347 -22.73 -3.79 -17.79
CA MET A 347 -23.70 -3.78 -16.69
C MET A 347 -24.75 -4.90 -16.76
N ASN A 348 -24.91 -5.51 -17.94
CA ASN A 348 -25.84 -6.62 -18.16
C ASN A 348 -25.23 -8.00 -17.87
N ASN A 349 -23.98 -8.07 -17.41
CA ASN A 349 -23.31 -9.32 -17.02
C ASN A 349 -23.53 -9.57 -15.52
N GLU A 350 -23.54 -10.83 -15.09
CA GLU A 350 -23.50 -11.18 -13.66
C GLU A 350 -22.10 -10.97 -13.07
N LEU A 351 -21.05 -11.25 -13.86
CA LEU A 351 -19.64 -11.10 -13.46
C LEU A 351 -18.83 -10.38 -14.54
N ASN A 352 -18.09 -9.35 -14.17
CA ASN A 352 -17.10 -8.72 -15.02
C ASN A 352 -15.72 -8.87 -14.38
N VAL A 353 -14.80 -9.53 -15.09
CA VAL A 353 -13.42 -9.70 -14.64
C VAL A 353 -12.53 -8.70 -15.35
N VAL A 354 -11.77 -7.91 -14.59
CA VAL A 354 -10.83 -6.93 -15.11
C VAL A 354 -9.46 -7.15 -14.48
N VAL A 355 -8.42 -7.26 -15.30
CA VAL A 355 -7.03 -7.45 -14.86
C VAL A 355 -6.22 -6.24 -15.30
N TYR A 356 -5.63 -5.52 -14.34
CA TYR A 356 -4.71 -4.42 -14.58
C TYR A 356 -3.27 -4.88 -14.32
N ASN A 357 -2.44 -4.89 -15.37
CA ASN A 357 -1.02 -5.22 -15.23
C ASN A 357 -0.26 -3.97 -14.79
N PHE A 358 -0.25 -3.71 -13.49
CA PHE A 358 0.42 -2.56 -12.86
C PHE A 358 1.87 -2.41 -13.31
N VAL A 359 2.65 -3.50 -13.25
CA VAL A 359 4.08 -3.47 -13.61
C VAL A 359 4.25 -3.11 -15.09
N ASP A 360 3.48 -3.71 -15.99
CA ASP A 360 3.55 -3.40 -17.42
C ASP A 360 3.19 -1.93 -17.68
N MET A 361 2.15 -1.41 -17.02
CA MET A 361 1.74 0.00 -17.17
C MET A 361 2.83 0.99 -16.73
N LEU A 362 3.64 0.65 -15.72
CA LEU A 362 4.77 1.48 -15.33
C LEU A 362 5.96 1.32 -16.29
N SER A 363 6.13 0.14 -16.92
CA SER A 363 7.39 -0.31 -17.53
C SER A 363 7.47 -0.30 -19.07
N HIS A 364 6.70 0.56 -19.74
CA HIS A 364 6.61 0.61 -21.21
C HIS A 364 7.84 1.18 -21.97
N ALA A 365 9.04 0.72 -21.62
CA ALA A 365 10.24 0.54 -22.45
C ALA A 365 11.40 0.02 -21.57
N ARG A 366 12.45 -0.60 -22.16
CA ARG A 366 13.65 -1.02 -21.39
C ARG A 366 14.33 0.13 -20.61
N THR A 367 14.24 1.37 -21.12
CA THR A 367 14.72 2.58 -20.44
C THR A 367 13.88 2.92 -19.21
N ASP A 368 12.59 2.64 -19.27
CA ASP A 368 11.63 3.04 -18.24
C ASP A 368 11.73 2.11 -17.04
N MET A 369 12.10 0.85 -17.24
CA MET A 369 12.36 -0.10 -16.15
C MET A 369 13.55 0.34 -15.26
N GLN A 370 14.56 1.01 -15.83
CA GLN A 370 15.64 1.61 -15.04
C GLN A 370 15.15 2.85 -14.28
N MET A 371 14.34 3.69 -14.91
CA MET A 371 13.74 4.87 -14.27
C MET A 371 12.80 4.49 -13.12
N ILE A 372 11.91 3.51 -13.30
CA ILE A 372 11.04 3.00 -12.23
C ILE A 372 11.87 2.47 -11.07
N ARG A 373 12.97 1.77 -11.35
CA ARG A 373 13.88 1.30 -10.29
C ARG A 373 14.50 2.45 -9.51
N GLU A 374 14.82 3.56 -10.17
CA GLU A 374 15.35 4.77 -9.51
C GLU A 374 14.26 5.49 -8.71
N LEU A 375 13.01 5.49 -9.19
CA LEU A 375 11.86 6.11 -8.50
C LEU A 375 11.34 5.25 -7.33
N ALA A 376 11.35 3.93 -7.46
CA ALA A 376 10.95 2.97 -6.43
C ALA A 376 12.18 2.50 -5.64
N SER A 377 12.91 3.45 -5.06
CA SER A 377 14.16 3.18 -4.35
C SER A 377 13.98 2.44 -3.03
N ASP A 378 12.79 2.46 -2.42
CA ASP A 378 12.42 1.76 -1.19
C ASP A 378 10.91 1.50 -1.13
N ASP A 379 10.42 0.88 -0.04
CA ASP A 379 9.01 0.55 0.11
C ASP A 379 8.09 1.80 0.13
N ALA A 380 8.53 2.91 0.74
CA ALA A 380 7.77 4.16 0.81
C ALA A 380 7.63 4.80 -0.57
N ALA A 381 8.74 4.90 -1.32
CA ALA A 381 8.75 5.40 -2.68
C ALA A 381 7.90 4.52 -3.61
N TYR A 382 7.93 3.20 -3.42
CA TYR A 382 7.10 2.27 -4.21
C TYR A 382 5.60 2.42 -3.91
N ARG A 383 5.22 2.64 -2.64
CA ARG A 383 3.84 3.00 -2.26
C ARG A 383 3.41 4.32 -2.88
N SER A 384 4.25 5.35 -2.81
CA SER A 384 3.98 6.67 -3.41
C SER A 384 3.76 6.59 -4.92
N LEU A 385 4.61 5.83 -5.63
CA LEU A 385 4.45 5.57 -7.06
C LEU A 385 3.11 4.86 -7.36
N THR A 386 2.74 3.88 -6.54
CA THR A 386 1.48 3.15 -6.69
C THR A 386 0.27 4.05 -6.48
N LEU A 387 0.32 4.91 -5.47
CA LEU A 387 -0.72 5.88 -5.16
C LEU A 387 -0.91 6.87 -6.32
N SER A 388 0.18 7.48 -6.77
CA SER A 388 0.17 8.43 -7.89
C SER A 388 -0.34 7.79 -9.19
N TRP A 389 0.11 6.57 -9.50
CA TRP A 389 -0.44 5.82 -10.63
C TRP A 389 -1.95 5.62 -10.47
N PHE A 390 -2.40 5.15 -9.30
CA PHE A 390 -3.81 4.83 -9.07
C PHE A 390 -4.70 6.07 -9.27
N GLU A 391 -4.35 7.22 -8.68
CA GLU A 391 -5.07 8.50 -8.79
C GLU A 391 -5.25 8.99 -10.23
N HIS A 392 -4.30 8.66 -11.10
CA HIS A 392 -4.30 9.07 -12.51
C HIS A 392 -4.61 7.93 -13.49
N SER A 393 -5.03 6.77 -12.97
CA SER A 393 -5.29 5.59 -13.79
C SER A 393 -6.71 5.56 -14.35
N PRO A 394 -6.93 4.95 -15.53
CA PRO A 394 -8.27 4.60 -16.01
C PRO A 394 -9.02 3.67 -15.05
N LEU A 395 -8.32 2.92 -14.20
CA LEU A 395 -8.94 2.09 -13.17
C LEU A 395 -9.70 2.94 -12.15
N PHE A 396 -9.16 4.09 -11.74
CA PHE A 396 -9.87 4.95 -10.80
C PHE A 396 -11.12 5.57 -11.43
N ASP A 397 -11.05 5.96 -12.70
CA ASP A 397 -12.23 6.42 -13.45
C ASP A 397 -13.29 5.33 -13.59
N LEU A 398 -12.88 4.07 -13.83
CA LEU A 398 -13.77 2.91 -13.81
C LEU A 398 -14.47 2.79 -12.46
N LEU A 399 -13.72 2.85 -11.36
CA LEU A 399 -14.27 2.75 -10.01
C LEU A 399 -15.29 3.87 -9.71
N LYS A 400 -15.02 5.11 -10.12
CA LYS A 400 -15.99 6.22 -10.00
C LYS A 400 -17.28 5.94 -10.78
N PHE A 401 -17.17 5.43 -12.00
CA PHE A 401 -18.34 5.04 -12.79
C PHE A 401 -19.14 3.94 -12.08
N LEU A 402 -18.48 2.89 -11.61
CA LEU A 402 -19.12 1.77 -10.92
C LEU A 402 -19.81 2.21 -9.62
N ALA A 403 -19.20 3.13 -8.87
CA ALA A 403 -19.81 3.72 -7.68
C ALA A 403 -21.11 4.46 -8.02
N SER A 404 -21.12 5.25 -9.10
CA SER A 404 -22.32 5.97 -9.57
C SER A 404 -23.48 5.03 -9.95
N LYS A 405 -23.18 3.77 -10.24
CA LYS A 405 -24.14 2.72 -10.59
C LYS A 405 -24.44 1.76 -9.43
N GLN A 406 -23.93 2.03 -8.23
CA GLN A 406 -24.12 1.20 -7.04
C GLN A 406 -23.70 -0.26 -7.28
N VAL A 407 -22.56 -0.46 -7.96
CA VAL A 407 -22.05 -1.78 -8.30
C VAL A 407 -21.13 -2.30 -7.19
N ARG A 408 -21.23 -3.59 -6.85
CA ARG A 408 -20.31 -4.26 -5.92
C ARG A 408 -18.98 -4.56 -6.63
N VAL A 409 -17.88 -4.33 -5.93
CA VAL A 409 -16.52 -4.55 -6.45
C VAL A 409 -15.72 -5.44 -5.51
N VAL A 410 -14.98 -6.40 -6.06
CA VAL A 410 -13.94 -7.15 -5.35
C VAL A 410 -12.60 -6.76 -5.95
N ILE A 411 -11.65 -6.31 -5.12
CA ILE A 411 -10.30 -5.94 -5.55
C ILE A 411 -9.27 -6.87 -4.91
N THR A 412 -8.30 -7.35 -5.68
CA THR A 412 -7.25 -8.26 -5.22
C THR A 412 -6.02 -8.20 -6.13
N THR A 413 -5.06 -9.10 -5.91
CA THR A 413 -3.84 -9.29 -6.72
C THR A 413 -3.66 -10.78 -7.02
N ASP A 414 -2.57 -11.19 -7.64
CA ASP A 414 -2.13 -12.58 -7.80
C ASP A 414 -0.99 -12.95 -6.83
N HIS A 415 -0.07 -12.03 -6.60
CA HIS A 415 1.03 -12.09 -5.64
C HIS A 415 1.45 -10.69 -5.21
N GLY A 416 2.39 -10.59 -4.28
CA GLY A 416 3.12 -9.36 -4.01
C GLY A 416 4.59 -9.45 -4.44
N THR A 417 5.43 -8.64 -3.78
CA THR A 417 6.85 -8.52 -4.10
C THR A 417 7.66 -8.10 -2.87
N ILE A 418 8.93 -8.47 -2.84
CA ILE A 418 9.89 -8.02 -1.81
C ILE A 418 11.11 -7.38 -2.46
N ARG A 419 11.63 -6.34 -1.80
CA ARG A 419 12.89 -5.69 -2.17
C ARG A 419 14.06 -6.59 -1.77
N VAL A 420 14.79 -7.09 -2.75
CA VAL A 420 15.84 -8.11 -2.53
C VAL A 420 17.18 -7.49 -2.18
N LYS A 421 17.90 -8.08 -1.22
CA LYS A 421 19.18 -7.55 -0.71
C LYS A 421 20.27 -8.60 -0.60
N ASN A 422 19.88 -9.86 -0.41
CA ASN A 422 20.83 -10.93 -0.10
C ASN A 422 21.03 -11.85 -1.31
N PRO A 423 22.14 -11.71 -2.09
CA PRO A 423 22.37 -12.58 -3.23
C PRO A 423 22.73 -14.00 -2.77
N SER A 424 22.04 -14.98 -3.32
CA SER A 424 22.26 -16.41 -3.13
C SER A 424 22.79 -17.03 -4.43
N LYS A 425 23.89 -17.76 -4.35
CA LYS A 425 24.50 -18.41 -5.53
C LYS A 425 23.70 -19.63 -5.93
N ILE A 426 23.38 -19.74 -7.22
CA ILE A 426 22.79 -20.93 -7.80
C ILE A 426 23.46 -21.31 -9.12
N VAL A 427 23.66 -22.61 -9.34
CA VAL A 427 24.08 -23.16 -10.63
C VAL A 427 23.00 -24.11 -11.11
N GLY A 428 22.59 -23.95 -12.36
CA GLY A 428 21.67 -24.83 -13.06
C GLY A 428 22.15 -25.09 -14.48
N ASP A 429 21.41 -25.92 -15.21
CA ASP A 429 21.63 -26.14 -16.63
C ASP A 429 21.07 -24.98 -17.48
N ARG A 430 21.21 -25.07 -18.81
CA ARG A 430 20.72 -24.03 -19.75
C ARG A 430 19.20 -23.88 -19.76
N ASN A 431 18.50 -24.89 -19.27
CA ASN A 431 17.04 -24.97 -19.26
C ASN A 431 16.46 -24.37 -17.98
N THR A 432 17.31 -23.99 -17.03
CA THR A 432 16.88 -23.33 -15.81
C THR A 432 16.33 -21.93 -16.11
N ASN A 433 15.11 -21.65 -15.66
CA ASN A 433 14.40 -20.39 -15.91
C ASN A 433 15.14 -19.15 -15.38
N THR A 434 14.77 -17.96 -15.85
CA THR A 434 15.46 -16.69 -15.55
C THR A 434 14.99 -15.99 -14.28
N ASN A 435 13.87 -16.41 -13.67
CA ASN A 435 13.32 -15.76 -12.47
C ASN A 435 14.35 -15.75 -11.30
N LEU A 436 14.38 -14.67 -10.53
CA LEU A 436 15.39 -14.46 -9.48
C LEU A 436 14.99 -15.00 -8.11
N ARG A 437 13.72 -15.36 -7.92
CA ARG A 437 13.17 -15.79 -6.62
C ARG A 437 12.77 -17.27 -6.61
N TYR A 438 12.62 -17.91 -7.76
CA TYR A 438 12.54 -19.37 -7.85
C TYR A 438 13.31 -19.89 -9.06
N LYS A 439 13.83 -21.11 -8.93
CA LYS A 439 14.39 -21.86 -10.05
C LYS A 439 13.71 -23.22 -10.21
N GLN A 440 13.41 -23.58 -11.45
CA GLN A 440 13.06 -24.93 -11.86
C GLN A 440 14.18 -25.49 -12.72
N GLY A 441 14.65 -26.71 -12.45
CA GLY A 441 15.71 -27.31 -13.25
C GLY A 441 16.22 -28.65 -12.71
N LYS A 442 17.17 -29.25 -13.43
CA LYS A 442 17.90 -30.44 -13.00
C LYS A 442 19.23 -30.06 -12.36
N ASN A 443 19.73 -30.91 -11.45
CA ASN A 443 21.08 -30.80 -10.87
C ASN A 443 21.40 -29.40 -10.34
N LEU A 444 20.40 -28.71 -9.77
CA LEU A 444 20.57 -27.38 -9.20
C LEU A 444 21.54 -27.47 -8.01
N ASN A 445 22.57 -26.63 -8.02
CA ASN A 445 23.53 -26.50 -6.92
C ASN A 445 23.35 -25.13 -6.25
N TYR A 446 23.10 -25.14 -4.95
CA TYR A 446 22.73 -23.97 -4.14
C TYR A 446 23.03 -24.23 -2.66
N ASN A 447 23.00 -23.19 -1.84
CA ASN A 447 23.05 -23.36 -0.39
C ASN A 447 21.67 -23.79 0.14
N ALA A 448 21.57 -25.02 0.65
CA ALA A 448 20.31 -25.59 1.13
C ALA A 448 19.67 -24.81 2.29
N LYS A 449 20.44 -24.00 3.05
CA LYS A 449 19.89 -23.16 4.12
C LYS A 449 19.14 -21.93 3.62
N GLU A 450 19.47 -21.46 2.41
CA GLU A 450 18.96 -20.22 1.82
C GLU A 450 17.70 -20.45 0.97
N VAL A 451 17.28 -21.70 0.78
CA VAL A 451 16.16 -22.04 -0.11
C VAL A 451 15.16 -22.98 0.53
N PHE A 452 13.91 -22.88 0.10
CA PHE A 452 12.94 -23.96 0.24
C PHE A 452 13.02 -24.88 -0.98
N HIS A 453 13.40 -26.14 -0.78
CA HIS A 453 13.58 -27.11 -1.87
C HIS A 453 12.42 -28.11 -1.96
N ILE A 454 11.70 -28.08 -3.07
CA ILE A 454 10.71 -29.08 -3.44
C ILE A 454 11.35 -30.08 -4.41
N ARG A 455 11.85 -31.18 -3.86
CA ARG A 455 12.54 -32.25 -4.60
C ARG A 455 11.68 -32.86 -5.71
N ASN A 456 10.41 -33.07 -5.41
CA ASN A 456 9.44 -33.65 -6.32
C ASN A 456 8.32 -32.63 -6.57
N PRO A 457 8.31 -31.91 -7.71
CA PRO A 457 7.33 -30.85 -7.98
C PRO A 457 5.86 -31.27 -7.81
N HIS A 458 5.54 -32.53 -8.11
CA HIS A 458 4.17 -33.05 -7.94
C HIS A 458 3.69 -33.05 -6.49
N ASP A 459 4.58 -33.12 -5.49
CA ASP A 459 4.20 -33.06 -4.07
C ASP A 459 3.60 -31.69 -3.70
N ALA A 460 3.92 -30.66 -4.50
CA ALA A 460 3.40 -29.31 -4.40
C ALA A 460 2.35 -28.99 -5.48
N MET A 461 1.88 -30.01 -6.22
CA MET A 461 0.98 -29.86 -7.37
C MET A 461 1.52 -28.90 -8.44
N LEU A 462 2.85 -28.96 -8.68
CA LEU A 462 3.53 -28.23 -9.74
C LEU A 462 3.93 -29.15 -10.90
N PRO A 463 3.93 -28.65 -12.16
CA PRO A 463 4.39 -29.37 -13.34
C PRO A 463 5.83 -29.88 -13.23
N LYS A 464 6.10 -30.97 -13.97
CA LYS A 464 7.45 -31.48 -14.17
C LYS A 464 7.86 -31.37 -15.63
N LEU A 465 8.79 -30.45 -15.90
CA LEU A 465 9.46 -30.38 -17.21
C LEU A 465 10.20 -31.69 -17.53
N HIS A 466 10.85 -32.27 -16.53
CA HIS A 466 11.58 -33.53 -16.67
C HIS A 466 11.48 -34.39 -15.40
N LEU A 467 11.77 -35.69 -15.54
CA LEU A 467 11.66 -36.66 -14.44
C LEU A 467 12.45 -36.27 -13.18
N SER A 468 13.63 -35.65 -13.37
CA SER A 468 14.54 -35.23 -12.30
C SER A 468 14.50 -33.73 -12.00
N SER A 469 13.49 -32.99 -12.49
CA SER A 469 13.36 -31.57 -12.20
C SER A 469 12.91 -31.37 -10.76
N SER A 470 13.47 -30.35 -10.11
CA SER A 470 13.03 -29.84 -8.80
C SER A 470 12.75 -28.35 -8.85
N PHE A 471 12.09 -27.82 -7.81
CA PHE A 471 11.92 -26.39 -7.59
C PHE A 471 12.71 -25.96 -6.35
N VAL A 472 13.37 -24.81 -6.43
CA VAL A 472 13.90 -24.10 -5.27
C VAL A 472 13.35 -22.69 -5.23
N PHE A 473 12.95 -22.26 -4.04
CA PHE A 473 12.40 -20.93 -3.78
C PHE A 473 13.34 -20.18 -2.85
N ALA A 474 13.68 -18.95 -3.21
CA ALA A 474 14.42 -18.04 -2.36
C ALA A 474 13.53 -17.60 -1.18
N LYS A 475 14.17 -17.36 -0.04
CA LYS A 475 13.52 -17.00 1.22
C LYS A 475 13.83 -15.56 1.58
N GLU A 476 12.97 -14.95 2.39
CA GLU A 476 13.20 -13.61 2.93
C GLU A 476 13.44 -12.62 1.78
N ASP A 477 14.45 -11.76 1.85
CA ASP A 477 14.87 -10.85 0.79
C ASP A 477 16.02 -11.41 -0.07
N SER A 478 16.22 -12.74 -0.08
CA SER A 478 17.27 -13.38 -0.88
C SER A 478 16.93 -13.51 -2.36
N TYR A 479 17.92 -13.51 -3.25
CA TYR A 479 17.68 -13.69 -4.69
C TYR A 479 18.80 -14.45 -5.38
N PHE A 480 18.45 -15.22 -6.39
CA PHE A 480 19.35 -16.11 -7.10
C PHE A 480 20.22 -15.39 -8.12
N VAL A 481 21.53 -15.60 -8.01
CA VAL A 481 22.52 -15.08 -8.95
C VAL A 481 23.44 -16.21 -9.42
N TYR A 482 23.66 -16.30 -10.74
CA TYR A 482 24.61 -17.26 -11.30
C TYR A 482 26.06 -16.84 -11.00
N PRO A 483 26.99 -17.78 -10.78
CA PRO A 483 28.40 -17.44 -10.51
C PRO A 483 29.09 -16.68 -11.65
N ASN A 484 28.67 -16.92 -12.89
CA ASN A 484 29.19 -16.20 -14.06
C ASN A 484 28.72 -14.74 -14.01
N ASN A 485 29.66 -13.79 -14.03
CA ASN A 485 29.39 -12.36 -13.87
C ASN A 485 28.63 -12.01 -12.58
N TYR A 486 28.89 -12.76 -11.48
CA TYR A 486 28.20 -12.61 -10.20
C TYR A 486 28.09 -11.14 -9.74
N ASN A 487 29.22 -10.42 -9.65
CA ASN A 487 29.23 -9.03 -9.17
C ASN A 487 28.41 -8.09 -10.06
N HIS A 488 28.38 -8.32 -11.37
CA HIS A 488 27.57 -7.51 -12.29
C HIS A 488 26.08 -7.69 -12.01
N PHE A 489 25.62 -8.94 -11.89
CA PHE A 489 24.21 -9.24 -11.61
C PHE A 489 23.79 -8.86 -10.20
N VAL A 490 24.67 -8.99 -9.20
CA VAL A 490 24.42 -8.45 -7.86
C VAL A 490 24.19 -6.95 -7.95
N ASN A 491 25.11 -6.19 -8.55
CA ASN A 491 24.94 -4.73 -8.68
C ASN A 491 23.69 -4.34 -9.48
N PHE A 492 23.25 -5.19 -10.41
CA PHE A 492 22.09 -4.90 -11.26
C PHE A 492 20.74 -5.17 -10.56
N TYR A 493 20.65 -6.23 -9.75
CA TYR A 493 19.40 -6.67 -9.13
C TYR A 493 19.29 -6.36 -7.63
N ASN A 494 20.38 -5.99 -6.97
CA ASN A 494 20.32 -5.58 -5.58
C ASN A 494 19.36 -4.40 -5.39
N GLU A 495 18.60 -4.44 -4.29
CA GLU A 495 17.57 -3.45 -3.92
C GLU A 495 16.40 -3.33 -4.92
N THR A 496 16.22 -4.30 -5.83
CA THR A 496 15.05 -4.34 -6.73
C THR A 496 13.89 -5.10 -6.12
N PHE A 497 12.66 -4.75 -6.51
CA PHE A 497 11.47 -5.51 -6.16
C PHE A 497 11.36 -6.76 -7.04
N GLN A 498 11.32 -7.93 -6.40
CA GLN A 498 11.24 -9.23 -7.07
C GLN A 498 10.12 -10.08 -6.47
N HIS A 499 9.67 -11.08 -7.22
CA HIS A 499 8.63 -11.99 -6.80
C HIS A 499 8.88 -13.42 -7.31
N GLY A 500 8.25 -14.41 -6.68
CA GLY A 500 8.34 -15.83 -7.01
C GLY A 500 8.83 -16.71 -5.85
N GLY A 501 9.27 -16.12 -4.74
CA GLY A 501 9.83 -16.77 -3.57
C GLY A 501 8.87 -16.79 -2.38
N ILE A 502 9.46 -16.82 -1.18
CA ILE A 502 8.73 -16.85 0.10
C ILE A 502 9.08 -15.59 0.90
N SER A 503 8.10 -14.72 1.08
CA SER A 503 8.09 -13.64 2.07
C SER A 503 6.64 -13.32 2.46
N LEU A 504 6.46 -12.60 3.57
CA LEU A 504 5.15 -12.10 3.99
C LEU A 504 4.49 -11.27 2.88
N GLU A 505 5.27 -10.37 2.28
CA GLU A 505 4.86 -9.44 1.22
C GLU A 505 4.49 -10.14 -0.09
N GLU A 506 5.19 -11.23 -0.44
CA GLU A 506 4.88 -12.01 -1.64
C GLU A 506 3.63 -12.87 -1.48
N MET A 507 3.45 -13.49 -0.30
CA MET A 507 2.45 -14.54 -0.09
C MET A 507 1.14 -14.05 0.53
N ILE A 508 1.15 -13.15 1.51
CA ILE A 508 -0.07 -12.68 2.18
C ILE A 508 -0.59 -11.44 1.47
N ILE A 509 -1.66 -11.61 0.71
CA ILE A 509 -2.13 -10.59 -0.24
C ILE A 509 -3.60 -10.22 -0.03
N PRO A 510 -3.98 -8.95 -0.33
CA PRO A 510 -5.32 -8.45 -0.04
C PRO A 510 -6.39 -9.07 -0.94
N VAL A 511 -7.57 -9.32 -0.37
CA VAL A 511 -8.83 -9.49 -1.09
C VAL A 511 -9.91 -8.69 -0.36
N VAL A 512 -10.39 -7.65 -1.01
CA VAL A 512 -11.31 -6.69 -0.40
C VAL A 512 -12.61 -6.60 -1.19
N THR A 513 -13.72 -6.47 -0.47
CA THR A 513 -15.06 -6.29 -1.05
C THR A 513 -15.59 -4.91 -0.69
N TYR A 514 -16.04 -4.21 -1.72
CA TYR A 514 -16.66 -2.91 -1.65
C TYR A 514 -18.13 -3.01 -2.08
N GLY A 515 -19.01 -2.47 -1.25
CA GLY A 515 -20.41 -2.27 -1.54
C GLY A 515 -20.72 -0.81 -1.87
N PRO A 516 -21.95 -0.54 -2.36
CA PRO A 516 -22.45 0.82 -2.56
C PRO A 516 -22.45 1.62 -1.24
N LYS A 517 -22.23 2.94 -1.35
CA LYS A 517 -22.41 3.88 -0.25
C LYS A 517 -23.85 4.33 -0.08
#